data_AF-A0A3N8GSP1-F1
#
_entry.id   AF-A0A3N8GSP1-F1
#
_cell.length_a   1.000
_cell.length_b   1.000
_cell.length_c   1.000
_cell.angle_alpha   90.00
_cell.angle_beta   90.00
_cell.angle_gamma   90.00
#
_symmetry.space_group_name_H-M   'P 1'
#
loop_
_entity.id
_entity.type
_entity.pdbx_description
1 polymer ?
#
loop_
_entity_poly.entity_id
_entity_poly.type
_entity_poly.pdbx_seq_one_letter_code
_entity_poly.pdbx_strand_id
1 'polypeptide(L)'
;MMAELAAPATQGPQGPRKHAHYHKPCPYPSIDVYRVLELFNVVDPCIQHAVKKLLVAGGRGQKDITKDIQESIDTLIRWQEMRAEETR
;
A
#
# COMPACT_ATOMS: atom_id res chain seq x y z
N MET A 1 -27.22 -22.13 22.83
CA MET A 1 -27.26 -22.42 21.38
C MET A 1 -25.96 -21.88 20.82
N MET A 2 -25.09 -22.77 20.34
CA MET A 2 -23.71 -22.47 19.93
C MET A 2 -23.73 -21.85 18.53
N ALA A 3 -23.09 -20.70 18.35
CA ALA A 3 -22.85 -20.13 17.02
C ALA A 3 -21.53 -20.68 16.47
N GLU A 4 -21.64 -21.33 15.32
CA GLU A 4 -20.60 -22.05 14.60
C GLU A 4 -19.48 -21.12 14.11
N LEU A 5 -18.23 -21.44 14.47
CA LEU A 5 -17.03 -20.77 13.98
C LEU A 5 -16.78 -21.22 12.52
N ALA A 6 -17.07 -20.35 11.56
CA ALA A 6 -16.71 -20.56 10.17
C ALA A 6 -15.17 -20.56 10.00
N ALA A 7 -14.63 -21.71 9.60
CA ALA A 7 -13.21 -21.87 9.28
C ALA A 7 -12.81 -21.02 8.06
N PRO A 8 -11.60 -20.44 8.01
CA PRO A 8 -11.14 -19.71 6.83
C PRO A 8 -10.88 -20.69 5.68
N ALA A 9 -11.42 -20.39 4.50
CA ALA A 9 -11.20 -21.13 3.28
C ALA A 9 -9.70 -21.17 2.93
N THR A 10 -9.07 -22.34 3.08
CA THR A 10 -7.72 -22.62 2.61
C THR A 10 -7.74 -22.63 1.09
N GLN A 11 -7.24 -21.55 0.47
CA GLN A 11 -7.03 -21.53 -0.98
C GLN A 11 -5.90 -22.51 -1.33
N GLY A 12 -6.24 -23.54 -2.12
CA GLY A 12 -5.29 -24.55 -2.61
C GLY A 12 -4.18 -23.96 -3.51
N PRO A 13 -3.18 -24.78 -3.90
CA PRO A 13 -1.98 -24.31 -4.56
C PRO A 13 -2.31 -23.86 -5.98
N GLN A 14 -2.40 -22.55 -6.19
CA GLN A 14 -2.55 -21.99 -7.52
C GLN A 14 -1.16 -21.97 -8.19
N GLY A 15 -1.09 -22.45 -9.44
CA GLY A 15 0.11 -22.35 -10.27
C GLY A 15 0.64 -20.90 -10.34
N PRO A 16 1.86 -20.67 -10.84
CA PRO A 16 2.53 -19.36 -10.76
C PRO A 16 1.63 -18.28 -11.36
N ARG A 17 1.01 -17.49 -10.49
CA ARG A 17 0.13 -16.40 -10.90
C ARG A 17 1.00 -15.36 -11.61
N LYS A 18 0.60 -14.92 -12.80
CA LYS A 18 1.19 -13.72 -13.42
C LYS A 18 1.05 -12.57 -12.41
N HIS A 19 2.14 -11.85 -12.16
CA HIS A 19 2.21 -10.79 -11.16
C HIS A 19 2.04 -11.21 -9.69
N ALA A 20 2.54 -12.41 -9.33
CA ALA A 20 2.52 -12.90 -7.95
C ALA A 20 3.08 -11.90 -6.90
N HIS A 21 4.00 -11.00 -7.29
CA HIS A 21 4.60 -10.02 -6.38
C HIS A 21 3.63 -8.93 -5.90
N TYR A 22 2.51 -8.69 -6.61
CA TYR A 22 1.46 -7.78 -6.17
C TYR A 22 0.38 -8.46 -5.30
N HIS A 23 0.49 -9.77 -5.07
CA HIS A 23 -0.44 -10.50 -4.21
C HIS A 23 0.19 -10.78 -2.85
N LYS A 24 -0.49 -10.34 -1.78
CA LYS A 24 -0.16 -10.68 -0.39
C LYS A 24 -1.36 -11.37 0.27
N PRO A 25 -1.13 -12.41 1.08
CA PRO A 25 -2.21 -13.00 1.87
C PRO A 25 -2.76 -11.95 2.84
N CYS A 26 -4.07 -11.76 2.86
CA CYS A 26 -4.76 -10.84 3.76
C CYS A 26 -5.56 -11.65 4.78
N PRO A 27 -5.14 -11.69 6.06
CA PRO A 27 -5.87 -12.40 7.11
C PRO A 27 -7.04 -11.57 7.68
N TYR A 28 -7.18 -10.31 7.28
CA TYR A 28 -8.10 -9.36 7.89
C TYR A 28 -9.43 -9.28 7.11
N PRO A 29 -10.57 -9.04 7.79
CA PRO A 29 -11.87 -8.90 7.15
C PRO A 29 -12.00 -7.62 6.31
N SER A 30 -11.21 -6.59 6.64
CA SER A 30 -11.13 -5.33 5.91
C SER A 30 -9.68 -4.88 5.81
N ILE A 31 -9.36 -4.16 4.74
CA ILE A 31 -8.04 -3.58 4.51
C ILE A 31 -8.13 -2.06 4.43
N ASP A 32 -7.19 -1.37 5.06
CA ASP A 32 -6.97 0.06 4.88
C ASP A 32 -5.57 0.32 4.30
N VAL A 33 -5.27 1.58 3.98
CA VAL A 33 -3.98 1.98 3.40
C VAL A 33 -2.79 1.57 4.27
N TYR A 34 -2.92 1.62 5.60
CA TYR A 34 -1.82 1.28 6.51
C TYR A 34 -1.56 -0.23 6.51
N ARG A 35 -2.60 -1.05 6.45
CA ARG A 35 -2.47 -2.50 6.28
C ARG A 35 -1.85 -2.87 4.94
N VAL A 36 -2.12 -2.13 3.87
CA VAL A 36 -1.41 -2.31 2.59
C VAL A 36 0.07 -2.03 2.77
N LEU A 37 0.44 -0.89 3.36
CA LEU A 37 1.85 -0.53 3.60
C LEU A 37 2.57 -1.61 4.43
N GLU A 38 1.92 -2.12 5.47
CA GLU A 38 2.44 -3.19 6.32
C GLU A 38 2.62 -4.52 5.56
N LEU A 39 1.60 -4.98 4.82
CA LEU A 39 1.64 -6.24 4.07
C LEU A 39 2.71 -6.24 2.97
N PHE A 40 3.01 -5.07 2.41
CA PHE A 40 4.07 -4.88 1.42
C PHE A 40 5.41 -4.49 2.02
N ASN A 41 5.52 -4.39 3.35
CA ASN A 41 6.72 -3.98 4.07
C ASN A 41 7.30 -2.63 3.57
N VAL A 42 6.43 -1.66 3.33
CA VAL A 42 6.81 -0.30 2.93
C VAL A 42 7.19 0.48 4.19
N VAL A 43 8.50 0.60 4.45
CA VAL A 43 9.04 1.21 5.68
C VAL A 43 9.46 2.67 5.51
N ASP A 44 9.76 3.09 4.30
CA ASP A 44 10.29 4.43 4.03
C ASP A 44 9.17 5.49 4.16
N PRO A 45 9.38 6.57 4.96
CA PRO A 45 8.34 7.56 5.22
C PRO A 45 7.92 8.34 3.97
N CYS A 46 8.82 8.59 3.01
CA CYS A 46 8.49 9.25 1.75
C CYS A 46 7.64 8.34 0.88
N ILE A 47 8.00 7.05 0.76
CA ILE A 47 7.22 6.07 0.01
C ILE A 47 5.85 5.85 0.65
N GLN A 48 5.76 5.77 1.98
CA GLN A 48 4.49 5.66 2.71
C GLN A 48 3.59 6.88 2.44
N HIS A 49 4.15 8.09 2.47
CA HIS A 49 3.38 9.31 2.19
C HIS A 49 2.83 9.31 0.76
N ALA A 50 3.68 9.02 -0.22
CA ALA A 50 3.28 8.96 -1.62
C ALA A 50 2.21 7.90 -1.87
N VAL A 51 2.39 6.65 -1.41
CA VAL A 51 1.41 5.57 -1.58
C VAL A 51 0.06 5.94 -0.95
N LYS A 52 0.07 6.54 0.24
CA LYS A 52 -1.17 6.98 0.91
C LYS A 52 -1.91 8.03 0.09
N LYS A 53 -1.19 8.97 -0.53
CA LYS A 53 -1.78 9.99 -1.40
C LYS A 53 -2.32 9.38 -2.68
N LEU A 54 -1.55 8.51 -3.32
CA LEU A 54 -1.91 7.85 -4.58
C LEU A 54 -3.14 6.94 -4.45
N LEU A 55 -3.27 6.19 -3.34
CA LEU A 55 -4.40 5.28 -3.13
C LEU A 55 -5.73 5.99 -2.82
N VAL A 56 -5.68 7.23 -2.34
CA VAL A 56 -6.87 7.98 -1.89
C VAL A 56 -6.98 9.34 -2.57
N ALA A 57 -6.28 9.52 -3.70
CA ALA A 57 -6.21 10.79 -4.42
C ALA A 57 -7.63 11.19 -4.89
N GLY A 58 -8.04 12.43 -4.58
CA GLY A 58 -9.39 12.91 -4.90
C GLY A 58 -10.54 12.24 -4.13
N GLY A 59 -10.26 11.29 -3.22
CA GLY A 59 -11.28 10.51 -2.50
C GLY A 59 -11.79 11.13 -1.20
N ARG A 60 -11.28 12.31 -0.78
CA ARG A 60 -11.67 12.99 0.46
C ARG A 60 -12.08 14.45 0.19
N GLY A 61 -13.33 14.66 -0.24
CA GLY A 61 -13.95 15.99 -0.39
C GLY A 61 -13.39 16.83 -1.56
N GLN A 62 -13.33 18.15 -1.38
CA GLN A 62 -12.85 19.21 -2.31
C GLN A 62 -11.32 19.19 -2.52
N LYS A 63 -10.67 18.03 -2.60
CA LYS A 63 -9.23 17.95 -2.81
C LYS A 63 -8.90 17.70 -4.28
N ASP A 64 -8.09 18.60 -4.83
CA ASP A 64 -7.57 18.55 -6.18
C ASP A 64 -6.60 17.37 -6.32
N ILE A 65 -7.01 16.37 -7.10
CA ILE A 65 -6.20 15.21 -7.45
C ILE A 65 -4.82 15.63 -7.98
N THR A 66 -4.75 16.72 -8.75
CA THR A 66 -3.51 17.27 -9.30
C THR A 66 -2.53 17.63 -8.20
N LYS A 67 -3.04 18.23 -7.11
CA LYS A 67 -2.23 18.59 -5.94
C LYS A 67 -1.73 17.35 -5.20
N ASP A 68 -2.58 16.36 -4.98
CA ASP A 68 -2.16 15.10 -4.32
C ASP A 68 -1.09 14.37 -5.15
N ILE A 69 -1.18 14.40 -6.48
CA ILE A 69 -0.16 13.87 -7.39
C ILE A 69 1.15 14.67 -7.27
N GLN A 70 1.09 16.00 -7.33
CA GLN A 70 2.29 16.83 -7.25
C GLN A 70 3.00 16.67 -5.90
N GLU A 71 2.27 16.66 -4.78
CA GLU A 71 2.84 16.41 -3.44
C GLU A 71 3.52 15.03 -3.35
N SER A 72 2.97 14.03 -4.04
CA SER A 72 3.59 12.69 -4.13
C SER A 72 4.89 12.73 -4.95
N ILE A 73 4.91 13.46 -6.06
CA ILE A 73 6.11 13.65 -6.89
C ILE A 73 7.21 14.34 -6.08
N ASP A 74 6.91 15.48 -5.45
CA ASP A 74 7.88 16.26 -4.67
C ASP A 74 8.49 15.42 -3.54
N THR A 75 7.65 14.62 -2.87
CA THR A 75 8.08 13.70 -1.80
C THR A 75 9.03 12.61 -2.33
N LEU A 76 8.77 12.07 -3.53
CA LEU A 76 9.61 11.05 -4.14
C LEU A 76 10.92 11.62 -4.70
N ILE A 77 10.92 12.88 -5.17
CA ILE A 77 12.15 13.59 -5.53
C ILE A 77 13.04 13.73 -4.28
N ARG A 78 12.49 14.17 -3.15
CA ARG A 78 13.26 14.25 -1.90
C ARG A 78 13.83 12.90 -1.48
N TRP A 79 13.08 11.82 -1.68
CA TRP A 79 13.59 10.47 -1.44
C TRP A 79 14.81 10.14 -2.31
N GLN A 80 14.77 10.47 -3.61
CA GLN A 80 15.91 10.27 -4.51
C GLN A 80 17.14 11.09 -4.09
N GLU A 81 16.95 12.35 -3.68
CA GLU A 81 18.01 13.20 -3.16
C GLU A 81 18.70 12.58 -1.94
N MET A 82 17.92 12.04 -0.98
CA MET A 82 18.47 11.34 0.19
C MET A 82 19.31 10.11 -0.20
N ARG A 83 18.87 9.33 -1.21
CA ARG A 83 19.67 8.19 -1.70
C ARG A 83 20.98 8.63 -2.36
N ALA A 84 20.97 9.78 -3.04
CA ALA A 84 22.17 10.36 -3.64
C ALA A 84 23.16 10.87 -2.57
N GLU A 85 22.66 11.43 -1.47
CA GLU A 85 23.47 11.84 -0.30
C GLU A 85 24.18 10.63 0.33
N GLU A 86 23.49 9.49 0.48
CA GLU A 86 24.05 8.26 1.08
C GLU A 86 25.12 7.57 0.21
N THR A 87 25.11 7.81 -1.10
CA THR A 87 26.06 7.19 -2.05
C THR A 87 27.37 7.96 -2.16
N ARG A 88 27.46 9.14 -1.53
CA ARG A 88 28.62 10.04 -1.58
C ARG A 88 29.60 9.80 -0.44
#